data_AF-A0A2G6NP64-F1
#
_entry.id   AF-A0A2G6NP64-F1
#
_cell.length_a   1.000
_cell.length_b   1.000
_cell.length_c   1.000
_cell.angle_alpha   90.00
_cell.angle_beta   90.00
_cell.angle_gamma   90.00
#
_symmetry.space_group_name_H-M   'P 1'
#
loop_
_entity.id
_entity.type
_entity.pdbx_description
1 polymer ?
#
loop_
_entity_poly.entity_id
_entity_poly.type
_entity_poly.pdbx_seq_one_letter_code
_entity_poly.pdbx_strand_id
1 'polypeptide(L)' 'EEGGRHTPFFNGYRPQFYFRTTDVTGVVTLEDGVEMVMPGDNIAAGVELITPIAMDVGLRFAIREGGRTVGAGVISEIIA' A
#
# COMPACT_ATOMS: atom_id res chain seq x y z
N GLU A 1 -14.11 15.47 0.89
CA GLU A 1 -13.62 14.19 0.38
C GLU A 1 -12.13 14.30 0.12
N GLU A 2 -11.34 13.36 0.63
CA GLU A 2 -9.86 13.40 0.58
C GLU A 2 -9.28 12.98 -0.80
N GLY A 3 -10.15 12.76 -1.80
CA GLY A 3 -9.75 12.51 -3.19
C GLY A 3 -9.16 11.12 -3.47
N GLY A 4 -9.25 10.21 -2.51
CA GLY A 4 -8.82 8.81 -2.64
C GLY A 4 -9.84 7.92 -3.36
N ARG A 5 -9.87 6.63 -3.02
CA ARG A 5 -10.86 5.68 -3.57
C ARG A 5 -12.26 5.97 -3.03
N HIS A 6 -13.27 5.67 -3.85
CA HIS A 6 -14.67 5.64 -3.43
C HIS A 6 -15.20 4.21 -3.22
N THR A 7 -14.44 3.20 -3.67
CA THR A 7 -14.80 1.78 -3.60
C THR A 7 -13.72 0.98 -2.88
N PRO A 8 -14.08 -0.14 -2.24
CA PRO A 8 -13.10 -0.99 -1.57
C PRO A 8 -12.05 -1.56 -2.52
N PHE A 9 -10.97 -2.07 -1.94
CA PHE A 9 -10.05 -2.98 -2.62
C PHE A 9 -9.98 -4.32 -1.90
N PHE A 10 -9.50 -5.34 -2.60
CA PHE A 10 -9.49 -6.73 -2.15
C PHE A 10 -8.06 -7.27 -2.12
N ASN A 11 -7.91 -8.48 -1.59
CA ASN A 11 -6.64 -9.19 -1.62
C ASN A 11 -6.07 -9.32 -3.05
N GLY A 12 -4.76 -9.19 -3.21
CA GLY A 12 -4.09 -9.18 -4.53
C GLY A 12 -4.18 -7.85 -5.28
N TYR A 13 -4.60 -6.78 -4.60
CA TYR A 13 -4.58 -5.41 -5.11
C TYR A 13 -3.16 -4.96 -5.50
N ARG A 14 -3.01 -4.32 -6.68
CA ARG A 14 -1.71 -3.98 -7.29
C ARG A 14 -1.50 -2.49 -7.60
N PRO A 15 -1.35 -1.63 -6.59
CA PRO A 15 -1.07 -0.22 -6.78
C PRO A 15 0.43 0.06 -6.99
N GLN A 16 0.74 1.34 -7.21
CA GLN A 16 2.09 1.88 -7.12
C GLN A 16 2.37 2.35 -5.69
N PHE A 17 3.51 1.97 -5.13
CA PHE A 17 4.01 2.43 -3.85
C PHE A 17 5.09 3.49 -4.10
N TYR A 18 4.82 4.71 -3.66
CA TYR A 18 5.72 5.84 -3.79
C TYR A 18 6.63 5.94 -2.57
N PHE A 19 7.89 5.57 -2.77
CA PHE A 19 8.95 5.69 -1.78
C PHE A 19 9.84 6.86 -2.15
N ARG A 20 9.78 7.95 -1.38
CA ARG A 20 10.55 9.20 -1.54
C ARG A 20 10.42 9.86 -2.92
N THR A 21 11.00 9.27 -3.96
CA THR A 21 11.08 9.78 -5.34
C THR A 21 10.71 8.74 -6.40
N THR A 22 10.40 7.51 -6.00
CA THR A 22 10.22 6.38 -6.93
C THR A 22 8.89 5.69 -6.70
N ASP A 23 8.14 5.47 -7.77
CA ASP A 23 6.97 4.58 -7.79
C ASP A 23 7.40 3.15 -8.11
N VAL A 24 7.02 2.19 -7.28
CA VAL A 24 7.21 0.74 -7.53
C VAL A 24 5.91 0.01 -7.35
N THR A 25 5.51 -0.81 -8.32
CA THR A 25 4.32 -1.65 -8.19
C THR A 25 4.52 -2.69 -7.09
N GLY A 26 3.51 -2.92 -6.27
CA GLY A 26 3.51 -3.99 -5.28
C GLY A 26 2.18 -4.74 -5.26
N VAL A 27 2.18 -5.95 -4.71
CA VAL A 27 0.98 -6.74 -4.46
C VAL A 27 0.66 -6.66 -2.97
N VAL A 28 -0.57 -6.29 -2.65
CA VAL A 28 -1.07 -6.25 -1.27
C VAL A 28 -1.67 -7.60 -0.90
N THR A 29 -1.25 -8.13 0.24
CA THR A 29 -1.83 -9.30 0.90
C THR A 29 -2.52 -8.89 2.18
N LEU A 30 -3.83 -9.11 2.26
CA LEU A 30 -4.63 -8.82 3.45
C LEU A 30 -4.47 -9.93 4.50
N GLU A 31 -4.68 -9.60 5.77
CA GLU A 31 -4.68 -10.58 6.86
C GLU A 31 -5.84 -11.59 6.74
N ASP A 32 -5.66 -12.77 7.32
CA ASP A 32 -6.68 -13.83 7.31
C ASP A 32 -8.00 -13.31 7.92
N GLY A 33 -9.10 -13.52 7.19
CA GLY A 33 -10.43 -13.06 7.58
C GLY A 33 -10.76 -11.62 7.15
N VAL A 34 -9.80 -10.87 6.59
CA VAL A 34 -10.06 -9.56 5.98
C VAL A 34 -10.34 -9.73 4.49
N GLU A 35 -11.62 -9.69 4.10
CA GLU A 35 -12.02 -9.87 2.70
C GLU A 35 -11.77 -8.63 1.83
N MET A 36 -11.98 -7.44 2.40
CA MET A 36 -11.86 -6.17 1.70
C MET A 36 -11.51 -5.02 2.65
N VAL A 37 -10.95 -3.95 2.10
CA VAL A 37 -10.60 -2.73 2.83
C VAL A 37 -11.39 -1.56 2.26
N MET A 38 -12.12 -0.85 3.12
CA MET A 38 -12.93 0.31 2.74
C MET A 38 -12.08 1.58 2.73
N PRO A 39 -12.42 2.59 1.89
CA PRO A 39 -11.80 3.90 2.00
C PRO A 39 -11.99 4.50 3.40
N GLY A 40 -10.88 4.90 4.04
CA GLY A 40 -10.85 5.44 5.40
C GLY A 40 -10.44 4.44 6.47
N ASP A 41 -10.36 3.14 6.16
CA ASP A 41 -9.87 2.13 7.09
C ASP A 41 -8.36 2.25 7.34
N ASN A 42 -7.93 1.86 8.53
CA ASN A 42 -6.53 1.66 8.89
C ASN A 42 -6.30 0.19 9.21
N ILE A 43 -5.40 -0.44 8.48
CA ILE A 43 -5.15 -1.88 8.50
C ILE A 43 -3.65 -2.16 8.45
N ALA A 44 -3.25 -3.31 8.99
CA ALA A 44 -1.98 -3.94 8.66
C ALA A 44 -2.15 -4.83 7.42
N ALA A 45 -1.17 -4.84 6.53
CA ALA A 45 -1.14 -5.70 5.36
C ALA A 45 0.29 -6.03 4.94
N GLY A 46 0.48 -7.20 4.36
CA GLY A 46 1.71 -7.57 3.68
C GLY A 46 1.79 -6.90 2.31
N VAL A 47 3.00 -6.52 1.89
CA VAL A 47 3.25 -5.97 0.56
C VAL A 47 4.49 -6.62 -0.04
N GLU A 48 4.35 -7.17 -1.25
CA GLU A 48 5.46 -7.67 -2.05
C GLU A 48 5.74 -6.71 -3.21
N LEU A 49 6.91 -6.08 -3.23
CA LEU A 49 7.31 -5.16 -4.30
C LEU A 49 7.90 -5.93 -5.49
N ILE A 50 7.54 -5.56 -6.72
CA ILE A 50 8.05 -6.23 -7.93
C ILE A 50 9.53 -5.94 -8.21
N THR A 51 10.11 -4.95 -7.52
CA THR A 51 11.50 -4.55 -7.66
C THR A 51 12.02 -4.14 -6.28
N PRO A 52 13.25 -4.53 -5.90
CA PRO A 52 13.82 -4.15 -4.61
C PRO A 52 13.91 -2.64 -4.43
N ILE A 53 13.58 -2.17 -3.22
CA ILE A 53 13.74 -0.78 -2.80
C ILE A 53 14.47 -0.76 -1.46
N ALA A 54 15.43 0.15 -1.33
CA ALA A 54 16.08 0.40 -0.05
C ALA A 54 15.07 1.04 0.91
N MET A 55 14.87 0.41 2.06
CA MET A 55 13.87 0.81 3.04
C MET A 55 14.31 0.47 4.47
N ASP A 56 13.73 1.19 5.43
CA ASP A 56 13.91 0.99 6.87
C ASP A 56 12.54 0.96 7.55
N VAL A 57 12.45 0.28 8.70
CA VAL A 57 11.27 0.37 9.58
C VAL A 57 11.03 1.83 9.97
N GLY A 58 9.77 2.27 9.92
CA GLY A 58 9.36 3.65 10.14
C GLY A 58 9.40 4.55 8.89
N LEU A 59 9.94 4.06 7.76
CA LEU A 59 9.85 4.78 6.49
C LEU A 59 8.39 4.93 6.07
N ARG A 60 7.99 6.16 5.75
CA ARG A 60 6.65 6.48 5.25
C ARG A 60 6.61 6.38 3.73
N PHE A 61 5.47 5.96 3.20
CA PHE A 61 5.21 5.87 1.77
C PHE A 61 3.77 6.26 1.45
N ALA A 62 3.51 6.54 0.17
CA ALA A 62 2.16 6.75 -0.34
C ALA A 62 1.76 5.59 -1.27
N ILE A 63 0.48 5.26 -1.31
CA ILE A 63 -0.09 4.30 -2.25
C ILE A 63 -0.80 5.10 -3.33
N ARG A 64 -0.50 4.81 -4.60
CA ARG A 64 -0.97 5.58 -5.75
C ARG A 64 -1.62 4.71 -6.82
N GLU A 65 -2.67 5.25 -7.44
CA GLU A 65 -3.35 4.69 -8.60
C GLU A 65 -3.47 5.76 -9.68
N GLY A 66 -2.98 5.49 -10.89
CA GLY A 66 -3.04 6.45 -11.99
C GLY A 66 -2.43 7.82 -11.64
N GLY A 67 -1.40 7.83 -10.79
CA GLY A 67 -0.73 9.05 -10.31
C GLY A 67 -1.42 9.78 -9.15
N ARG A 68 -2.60 9.34 -8.69
CA ARG A 68 -3.33 9.91 -7.53
C ARG A 68 -3.01 9.14 -6.26
N THR A 69 -2.83 9.84 -5.15
CA THR A 69 -2.67 9.21 -3.83
C THR A 69 -4.01 8.68 -3.34
N VAL A 70 -4.05 7.39 -3.01
CA VAL A 70 -5.24 6.69 -2.51
C VAL A 70 -5.07 6.13 -1.10
N GLY A 71 -3.84 6.15 -0.59
CA GLY A 71 -3.53 5.72 0.76
C GLY A 71 -2.15 6.19 1.19
N ALA A 72 -1.88 6.07 2.48
CA ALA A 72 -0.58 6.36 3.08
C ALA A 72 -0.22 5.24 4.05
N GLY A 73 1.07 4.94 4.16
CA GLY A 73 1.56 3.86 5.01
C GLY A 73 2.89 4.18 5.66
N VAL A 74 3.24 3.34 6.62
CA VAL A 74 4.53 3.31 7.30
C VAL A 74 4.99 1.86 7.40
N ILE A 75 6.26 1.62 7.14
CA ILE A 75 6.82 0.26 7.24
C ILE A 75 6.91 -0.12 8.72
N SER A 76 6.17 -1.14 9.14
CA SER A 76 6.23 -1.69 10.49
C SER A 76 7.30 -2.77 10.63
N GLU A 77 7.51 -3.57 9.59
CA GLU A 77 8.44 -4.71 9.56
C GLU A 77 8.94 -4.94 8.12
N ILE A 78 10.15 -5.49 7.98
CA ILE A 78 10.74 -5.88 6.70
C ILE A 78 10.91 -7.39 6.70
N ILE A 79 10.27 -8.06 5.74
CA ILE A 79 10.32 -9.51 5.57
C ILE A 79 11.20 -9.79 4.35
N ALA A 80 12.27 -10.56 4.54
CA ALA A 80 13.29 -10.86 3.53
C ALA A 80 13.21 -12.32 3.07
#